data_AF-A0A523DLT0-F1
#
_entry.id   AF-A0A523DLT0-F1
#
_cell.length_a   1.000
_cell.length_b   1.000
_cell.length_c   1.000
_cell.angle_alpha   90.00
_cell.angle_beta   90.00
_cell.angle_gamma   90.00
#
_symmetry.space_group_name_H-M   'P 1'
#
loop_
_entity.id
_entity.type
_entity.pdbx_description
1 polymer ?
#
loop_
_entity_poly.entity_id
_entity_poly.type
_entity_poly.pdbx_seq_one_letter_code
_entity_poly.pdbx_strand_id
1 'polypeptide(L)'
;MTIGHLARRAEVATSTVRYYERIRLLTPPRRTESNYRLYTGDTVERLRFIRAAQVAGLTLADIRTLLAYRDGETAPCAEIQTLLESRLSQVEDNLRELRHVRRELRSFLDVCRHNSSTESCQVLSSLEQPAKTIPDK
;
A
#
# COMPACT_ATOMS: atom_id res chain seq x y z
N MET A 1 20.35 7.95 18.96
CA MET A 1 20.09 6.49 19.07
C MET A 1 20.61 5.77 17.83
N THR A 2 21.03 4.49 17.95
CA THR A 2 21.47 3.67 16.81
C THR A 2 20.28 3.21 15.96
N ILE A 3 20.54 2.72 14.74
CA ILE A 3 19.49 2.22 13.84
C ILE A 3 18.70 1.03 14.42
N GLY A 4 19.37 0.13 15.16
CA GLY A 4 18.71 -1.01 15.80
C GLY A 4 17.79 -0.57 16.93
N HIS A 5 18.21 0.41 17.72
CA HIS A 5 17.37 0.98 18.78
C HIS A 5 16.17 1.75 18.20
N LEU A 6 16.38 2.51 17.12
CA LEU A 6 15.31 3.20 16.40
C LEU A 6 14.27 2.21 15.86
N ALA A 7 14.74 1.20 15.13
CA ALA A 7 13.90 0.16 14.52
C ALA A 7 13.02 -0.52 15.56
N ARG A 8 13.58 -0.88 16.72
CA ARG A 8 12.83 -1.47 17.83
C ARG A 8 11.78 -0.53 18.40
N ARG A 9 12.11 0.75 18.62
CA ARG A 9 11.15 1.73 19.18
C ARG A 9 10.02 2.12 18.24
N ALA A 10 10.30 2.08 16.94
CA ALA A 10 9.32 2.33 15.89
C ALA A 10 8.62 1.06 15.41
N GLU A 11 8.98 -0.11 15.96
CA GLU A 11 8.44 -1.43 15.57
C GLU A 11 8.52 -1.69 14.06
N VAL A 12 9.66 -1.37 13.46
CA VAL A 12 9.95 -1.62 12.04
C VAL A 12 11.28 -2.36 11.89
N ALA A 13 11.48 -3.05 10.78
CA ALA A 13 12.76 -3.65 10.47
C ALA A 13 13.83 -2.57 10.20
N THR A 14 15.10 -2.87 10.50
CA THR A 14 16.22 -1.97 10.16
C THR A 14 16.37 -1.77 8.66
N SER A 15 15.99 -2.78 7.85
CA SER A 15 15.90 -2.68 6.39
C SER A 15 14.87 -1.63 5.94
N THR A 16 13.71 -1.57 6.60
CA THR A 16 12.67 -0.56 6.34
C THR A 16 13.18 0.84 6.63
N VAL A 17 13.89 1.04 7.74
CA VAL A 17 14.52 2.33 8.05
C VAL A 17 15.48 2.75 6.93
N ARG A 18 16.40 1.85 6.52
CA ARG A 18 17.35 2.13 5.42
C ARG A 18 16.66 2.40 4.10
N TYR A 19 15.54 1.72 3.84
CA TYR A 19 14.74 1.94 2.66
C TYR A 19 14.12 3.35 2.68
N TYR A 20 13.51 3.77 3.79
CA TYR A 20 12.95 5.11 3.93
C TYR A 20 13.99 6.23 3.88
N GLU A 21 15.21 5.99 4.37
CA GLU A 21 16.34 6.91 4.12
C GLU A 21 16.65 7.03 2.62
N ARG A 22 16.73 5.91 1.90
CA ARG A 22 17.07 5.87 0.47
C ARG A 22 16.08 6.64 -0.38
N ILE A 23 14.79 6.51 -0.08
CA ILE A 23 13.73 7.23 -0.79
C ILE A 23 13.44 8.61 -0.18
N ARG A 24 14.31 9.10 0.72
CA ARG A 24 14.22 10.43 1.37
C ARG A 24 12.89 10.68 2.10
N LEU A 25 12.28 9.64 2.66
CA LEU A 25 11.16 9.78 3.60
C LEU A 25 11.65 10.09 5.01
N LEU A 26 12.88 9.68 5.35
CA LEU A 26 13.55 10.08 6.58
C LEU A 26 14.67 11.06 6.26
N THR A 27 14.78 12.11 7.04
CA THR A 27 15.94 13.02 6.98
C THR A 27 17.19 12.24 7.40
N PRO A 28 18.27 12.28 6.61
CA PRO A 28 19.48 11.56 6.93
C PRO A 28 20.01 12.03 8.30
N PRO A 29 20.32 11.10 9.22
CA PRO A 29 20.78 11.45 10.56
C PRO A 29 22.14 12.14 10.48
N ARG A 30 22.41 13.02 11.46
CA ARG A 30 23.77 13.52 11.68
C ARG A 30 24.71 12.33 11.91
N ARG A 31 25.86 12.37 11.23
CA ARG A 31 26.93 11.42 11.48
C ARG A 31 27.78 11.93 12.65
N THR A 32 28.18 11.03 13.53
CA THR A 32 29.19 11.34 14.54
C THR A 32 30.57 11.44 13.90
N GLU A 33 31.54 11.99 14.64
CA GLU A 33 32.96 11.98 14.25
C GLU A 33 33.48 10.56 13.98
N SER A 34 32.94 9.56 14.68
CA SER A 34 33.20 8.14 14.45
C SER A 34 32.34 7.51 13.34
N ASN A 35 31.71 8.31 12.47
CA ASN A 35 30.89 7.90 11.31
C ASN A 35 29.64 7.05 11.63
N TYR A 36 29.17 7.06 12.88
CA TYR A 36 27.91 6.40 13.25
C TYR A 36 26.71 7.31 12.98
N ARG A 37 25.61 6.70 12.50
CA ARG A 37 24.32 7.38 12.34
C ARG A 37 23.63 7.51 13.69
N LEU A 38 23.27 8.74 14.08
CA LEU A 38 22.49 9.00 15.29
C LEU A 38 21.12 9.58 14.95
N TYR A 39 20.08 8.87 15.36
CA TYR A 39 18.69 9.31 15.23
C TYR A 39 18.18 9.96 16.52
N THR A 40 17.15 10.80 16.38
CA THR A 40 16.52 11.54 17.48
C THR A 40 15.16 10.94 17.82
N GLY A 41 14.53 11.43 18.90
CA GLY A 41 13.15 11.06 19.24
C GLY A 41 12.15 11.40 18.12
N ASP A 42 12.33 12.52 17.43
CA ASP A 42 11.49 12.89 16.29
C ASP A 42 11.54 11.85 15.15
N THR A 43 12.69 11.21 14.92
CA THR A 43 12.77 10.12 13.94
C THR A 43 11.86 8.94 14.31
N VAL A 44 11.69 8.66 15.61
CA VAL A 44 10.76 7.61 16.07
C VAL A 44 9.32 8.01 15.75
N GLU A 45 8.93 9.24 16.07
CA GLU A 45 7.57 9.73 15.79
C GLU A 45 7.27 9.80 14.29
N ARG A 46 8.24 10.22 13.48
CA ARG A 46 8.14 10.18 12.01
C ARG A 46 7.93 8.77 11.48
N LEU A 47 8.66 7.78 12.00
CA LEU A 47 8.49 6.38 11.61
C LEU A 47 7.11 5.83 12.00
N ARG A 48 6.62 6.18 13.20
CA ARG A 48 5.27 5.82 13.64
C ARG A 48 4.21 6.43 12.75
N PHE A 49 4.38 7.70 12.37
CA PHE A 49 3.50 8.37 11.41
C PHE A 49 3.45 7.65 10.07
N ILE A 50 4.62 7.33 9.49
CA ILE A 50 4.70 6.59 8.22
C ILE A 50 3.97 5.26 8.34
N ARG A 51 4.18 4.51 9.43
CA ARG A 51 3.51 3.21 9.64
C ARG A 51 1.99 3.36 9.76
N ALA A 52 1.51 4.31 10.55
CA ALA A 52 0.08 4.55 10.71
C ALA A 52 -0.59 4.92 9.38
N ALA A 53 0.06 5.77 8.59
CA ALA A 53 -0.43 6.16 7.26
C ALA A 53 -0.45 4.98 6.28
N GLN A 54 0.55 4.09 6.30
CA GLN A 54 0.55 2.88 5.50
C GLN A 54 -0.59 1.93 5.88
N VAL A 55 -0.87 1.78 7.18
CA VAL A 55 -1.99 0.96 7.68
C VAL A 55 -3.33 1.53 7.22
N ALA A 56 -3.45 2.87 7.14
CA ALA A 56 -4.62 3.55 6.58
C ALA A 56 -4.74 3.39 5.05
N GLY A 57 -3.79 2.72 4.38
CA GLY A 57 -3.82 2.47 2.95
C GLY A 57 -3.21 3.59 2.11
N LEU A 58 -2.55 4.57 2.71
CA LEU A 58 -1.85 5.64 2.00
C LEU A 58 -0.58 5.11 1.33
N THR A 59 -0.31 5.61 0.13
CA THR A 59 0.91 5.28 -0.60
C THR A 59 2.11 6.01 -0.02
N LEU A 60 3.33 5.57 -0.36
CA LEU A 60 4.55 6.28 0.04
C LEU A 60 4.63 7.69 -0.59
N ALA A 61 3.95 7.93 -1.72
CA ALA A 61 3.84 9.25 -2.33
C ALA A 61 2.93 10.15 -1.48
N ASP A 62 1.75 9.66 -1.09
CA ASP A 62 0.83 10.37 -0.21
C ASP A 62 1.51 10.73 1.12
N ILE A 63 2.22 9.78 1.71
CA ILE A 63 2.95 9.95 2.97
C ILE A 63 4.03 11.02 2.84
N ARG A 64 4.72 11.09 1.70
CA ARG A 64 5.71 12.16 1.45
C ARG A 64 5.07 13.53 1.47
N THR A 65 3.92 13.68 0.81
CA THR A 65 3.15 14.91 0.78
C THR A 65 2.70 15.31 2.18
N LEU A 66 2.14 14.38 2.95
CA LEU A 66 1.75 14.62 4.34
C LEU A 66 2.94 15.00 5.24
N LEU A 67 4.09 14.36 5.04
CA LEU A 67 5.31 14.71 5.77
C LEU A 67 5.83 16.11 5.42
N ALA A 68 5.70 16.56 4.17
CA ALA A 68 6.10 17.91 3.77
C ALA A 68 5.29 18.97 4.52
N TYR A 69 3.97 18.76 4.69
CA TYR A 69 3.15 19.67 5.50
C TYR A 69 3.48 19.61 6.99
N ARG A 70 3.75 18.40 7.52
CA ARG A 70 4.20 18.23 8.92
C ARG A 70 5.51 18.98 9.19
N ASP A 71 6.42 18.99 8.22
CA ASP A 71 7.73 19.64 8.33
C ASP A 71 7.65 21.17 8.09
N GLY A 72 6.55 21.69 7.50
CA GLY A 72 6.36 23.09 7.11
C GLY A 72 5.33 23.88 7.94
N GLU A 73 4.91 23.37 9.10
CA GLU A 73 3.99 23.97 10.10
C GLU A 73 2.57 24.33 9.62
N THR A 74 2.30 24.43 8.32
CA THR A 74 0.96 24.68 7.77
C THR A 74 0.55 23.56 6.82
N ALA A 75 -0.38 22.74 7.29
CA ALA A 75 -1.06 21.73 6.49
C ALA A 75 -2.47 22.25 6.17
N PRO A 76 -2.70 22.92 5.03
CA PRO A 76 -4.04 23.36 4.68
C PRO A 76 -4.95 22.13 4.60
N CYS A 77 -5.96 22.09 5.47
CA CYS A 77 -6.87 20.96 5.63
C CYS A 77 -7.50 20.54 4.28
N ALA A 78 -7.74 21.50 3.39
CA ALA A 78 -8.25 21.27 2.03
C ALA A 78 -7.31 20.43 1.14
N GLU A 79 -5.99 20.60 1.23
CA GLU A 79 -5.04 19.83 0.42
C GLU A 79 -4.95 18.39 0.94
N ILE A 80 -4.97 18.20 2.27
CA ILE A 80 -5.06 16.87 2.88
C ILE A 80 -6.37 16.19 2.47
N GLN A 81 -7.49 16.90 2.54
CA GLN A 81 -8.79 16.38 2.14
C GLN A 81 -8.78 15.90 0.68
N THR A 82 -8.26 16.71 -0.23
CA THR A 82 -8.16 16.37 -1.67
C THR A 82 -7.32 15.09 -1.88
N LEU A 83 -6.20 14.96 -1.17
CA LEU A 83 -5.37 13.76 -1.22
C LEU A 83 -6.13 12.53 -0.71
N LEU A 84 -6.86 12.66 0.40
CA LEU A 84 -7.64 11.56 0.96
C LEU A 84 -8.80 11.15 0.05
N GLU A 85 -9.50 12.10 -0.56
CA GLU A 85 -10.57 11.85 -1.54
C GLU A 85 -10.04 11.10 -2.77
N SER A 86 -8.91 11.55 -3.34
CA SER A 86 -8.25 10.86 -4.44
C SER A 86 -7.87 9.43 -4.07
N ARG A 87 -7.33 9.23 -2.86
CA ARG A 87 -6.93 7.90 -2.40
C ARG A 87 -8.13 6.99 -2.17
N LEU A 88 -9.21 7.52 -1.59
CA LEU A 88 -10.45 6.79 -1.37
C LEU A 88 -11.04 6.33 -2.70
N SER A 89 -11.11 7.21 -3.70
CA SER A 89 -11.60 6.86 -5.04
C SER A 89 -10.81 5.68 -5.64
N GLN A 90 -9.47 5.72 -5.56
CA GLN A 90 -8.64 4.60 -6.06
C GLN A 90 -8.92 3.28 -5.32
N VAL A 91 -9.13 3.34 -4.01
CA VAL A 91 -9.47 2.15 -3.22
C VAL A 91 -10.84 1.60 -3.62
N GLU A 92 -11.82 2.47 -3.84
CA GLU A 92 -13.15 2.09 -4.30
C GLU A 92 -13.14 1.48 -5.70
N ASP A 93 -12.32 2.02 -6.61
CA ASP A 93 -12.13 1.50 -7.96
C ASP A 93 -11.55 0.08 -7.92
N ASN A 94 -10.45 -0.11 -7.19
CA ASN A 94 -9.85 -1.43 -6.97
C ASN A 94 -10.84 -2.42 -6.35
N LEU A 95 -11.68 -1.95 -5.42
CA LEU A 95 -12.70 -2.80 -4.80
C LEU A 95 -13.76 -3.23 -5.82
N ARG A 96 -14.16 -2.36 -6.75
CA ARG A 96 -15.09 -2.73 -7.84
C ARG A 96 -14.48 -3.78 -8.75
N GLU A 97 -13.23 -3.62 -9.16
CA GLU A 97 -12.51 -4.59 -9.98
C GLU A 97 -12.36 -5.95 -9.27
N LEU A 98 -11.91 -5.95 -8.02
CA LEU A 98 -11.77 -7.18 -7.22
C LEU A 98 -13.12 -7.86 -6.99
N ARG A 99 -14.21 -7.11 -6.84
CA ARG A 99 -15.58 -7.68 -6.79
C ARG A 99 -15.99 -8.32 -8.11
N HIS A 100 -15.57 -7.78 -9.25
CA HIS A 100 -15.80 -8.39 -10.56
C HIS A 100 -15.00 -9.69 -10.70
N VAL A 101 -13.68 -9.66 -10.46
CA VAL A 101 -12.82 -10.86 -10.47
C VAL A 101 -13.36 -11.96 -9.55
N ARG A 102 -13.81 -11.59 -8.34
CA ARG A 102 -14.42 -12.53 -7.40
C ARG A 102 -15.69 -13.17 -7.95
N ARG A 103 -16.52 -12.44 -8.70
CA ARG A 103 -17.74 -12.98 -9.31
C ARG A 103 -17.41 -13.99 -10.40
N GLU A 104 -16.46 -13.66 -11.28
CA GLU A 104 -15.99 -14.58 -12.34
C GLU A 104 -15.45 -15.88 -11.75
N LEU A 105 -14.54 -15.79 -10.77
CA LEU A 105 -13.99 -16.98 -10.11
C LEU A 105 -15.06 -17.83 -9.42
N ARG A 106 -16.09 -17.21 -8.82
CA ARG A 106 -17.23 -17.94 -8.25
C ARG A 106 -18.04 -18.66 -9.32
N SER A 107 -18.32 -17.99 -10.44
CA SER A 107 -19.03 -18.60 -11.56
C SER A 107 -18.28 -19.82 -12.10
N PHE A 108 -16.96 -19.73 -12.27
CA PHE A 108 -16.14 -20.87 -12.68
C PHE A 108 -16.17 -22.01 -11.67
N LEU A 109 -16.08 -21.71 -10.37
CA LEU A 109 -16.19 -22.74 -9.34
C LEU A 109 -17.57 -23.41 -9.33
N ASP A 110 -18.64 -22.67 -9.57
CA ASP A 110 -19.99 -23.23 -9.64
C ASP A 110 -20.12 -24.16 -10.85
N VAL A 111 -19.58 -23.80 -12.02
CA VAL A 111 -19.52 -24.69 -13.19
C VAL A 111 -18.75 -25.97 -12.87
N CYS A 112 -17.57 -25.88 -12.26
CA CYS A 112 -16.79 -27.06 -11.85
C CYS A 112 -17.55 -27.96 -10.87
N ARG A 113 -18.33 -27.39 -9.93
CA ARG A 113 -19.09 -28.17 -8.95
C ARG A 113 -20.28 -28.90 -9.55
N HIS A 114 -20.94 -28.30 -10.54
CA HIS A 114 -22.12 -28.88 -11.18
C HIS A 114 -21.76 -29.84 -12.33
N ASN A 115 -20.52 -29.80 -12.82
CA ASN A 115 -20.04 -30.73 -13.82
C ASN A 115 -18.85 -31.54 -13.28
N SER A 116 -19.17 -32.64 -12.58
CA SER A 116 -18.21 -33.56 -11.98
C SER A 116 -17.60 -34.57 -12.97
N SER A 117 -17.66 -34.30 -14.29
CA SER A 117 -17.06 -35.19 -15.29
C SER A 117 -15.53 -35.18 -15.17
N THR A 118 -14.91 -36.34 -14.99
CA THR A 118 -13.44 -36.51 -14.94
C THR A 118 -12.75 -36.32 -16.30
N GLU A 119 -13.51 -36.24 -17.39
CA GLU A 119 -12.99 -36.27 -18.76
C GLU A 119 -12.96 -34.91 -19.45
N SER A 120 -13.72 -33.92 -18.98
CA SER A 120 -13.72 -32.57 -19.58
C SER A 120 -13.96 -31.47 -18.55
N CYS A 121 -13.06 -30.49 -18.51
CA CYS A 121 -13.21 -29.29 -17.69
C CYS A 121 -13.87 -28.19 -18.51
N GLN A 122 -15.15 -27.93 -18.26
CA GLN A 122 -15.91 -26.87 -18.97
C GLN A 122 -15.35 -25.46 -18.73
N VAL A 123 -14.71 -25.22 -17.58
CA VAL A 123 -14.05 -23.94 -17.31
C VAL A 123 -12.83 -23.76 -18.23
N LEU A 124 -12.05 -24.81 -18.46
CA LEU A 124 -10.88 -24.75 -19.36
C LEU A 124 -11.32 -24.41 -20.79
N SER A 125 -12.39 -25.07 -21.26
CA SER A 125 -13.01 -24.77 -22.56
C SER A 125 -13.59 -23.36 -22.65
N SER A 126 -14.06 -22.80 -21.53
CA SER A 126 -14.61 -21.43 -21.48
C SER A 126 -13.51 -20.36 -21.49
N LEU A 127 -12.33 -20.65 -20.94
CA LEU A 127 -11.18 -19.74 -20.92
C LEU A 127 -10.40 -19.74 -22.26
N GLU A 128 -10.45 -20.83 -23.02
CA GLU A 128 -9.85 -20.93 -24.36
C GLU A 128 -10.68 -20.24 -25.44
N GLN A 129 -11.94 -19.90 -25.16
CA GLN A 129 -12.75 -19.05 -26.03
C GLN A 129 -12.52 -17.58 -25.66
N PRO A 130 -12.00 -16.74 -26.59
CA PRO A 130 -11.89 -15.32 -26.33
C PRO A 130 -13.29 -14.78 -26.05
N ALA A 131 -13.45 -14.20 -24.85
CA ALA A 131 -14.66 -13.62 -24.29
C ALA A 131 -15.75 -13.33 -25.34
N LYS A 132 -16.78 -14.19 -25.39
CA LYS A 132 -18.06 -13.79 -25.98
C LYS A 132 -18.59 -12.67 -25.11
N THR A 133 -18.39 -11.45 -25.58
CA THR A 133 -19.02 -10.24 -25.08
C THR A 133 -20.50 -10.51 -24.82
N ILE A 134 -20.91 -10.31 -23.58
CA ILE A 134 -22.30 -10.32 -23.15
C ILE A 134 -22.99 -9.15 -23.88
N PRO A 135 -24.12 -9.36 -24.57
CA PRO A 135 -24.82 -8.27 -25.24
C PRO A 135 -25.50 -7.37 -24.21
N ASP A 136 -25.13 -6.09 -24.22
CA ASP A 136 -25.88 -5.02 -23.56
C ASP A 136 -27.32 -5.01 -24.09
N LYS A 137 -28.29 -4.92 -23.17
CA LYS A 137 -29.70 -4.65 -23.46
C LYS A 137 -30.13 -3.38 -22.74
#